data_AF-A0A662J5F0-F1
#
_entry.id   AF-A0A662J5F0-F1
#
_cell.length_a   1.000
_cell.length_b   1.000
_cell.length_c   1.000
_cell.angle_alpha   90.00
_cell.angle_beta   90.00
_cell.angle_gamma   90.00
#
_symmetry.space_group_name_H-M   'P 1'
#
loop_
_entity.id
_entity.type
_entity.pdbx_description
1 polymer ?
#
loop_
_entity_poly.entity_id
_entity_poly.type
_entity_poly.pdbx_seq_one_letter_code
_entity_poly.pdbx_strand_id
1 'polypeptide(L)'
;IEMVDKVLDLEWRLTVGAPFYLSQEVAKERLVDISSSSKIPALDIECYLPYRGSREESEWLEISACNVHMKHYVDSFKIKEARGRELWTGCVGHGLTRWATALLAQKGFDFDNWPKEIRDRIGSLPPVTKTLTWPRG
;
A
#
# COMPACT_ATOMS: atom_id res chain seq x y z
N ILE A 1 -3.23 -5.78 -8.92
CA ILE A 1 -4.08 -4.62 -8.55
C ILE A 1 -3.96 -3.62 -9.67
N GLU A 2 -5.06 -3.26 -10.34
CA GLU A 2 -5.02 -2.57 -11.65
C GLU A 2 -4.16 -1.31 -11.68
N MET A 3 -4.28 -0.46 -10.66
CA MET A 3 -3.50 0.79 -10.58
C MET A 3 -1.98 0.51 -10.52
N VAL A 4 -1.54 -0.42 -9.67
CA VAL A 4 -0.12 -0.77 -9.51
C VAL A 4 0.42 -1.48 -10.75
N ASP A 5 -0.36 -2.41 -11.28
CA ASP A 5 0.04 -3.36 -12.32
C ASP A 5 -0.04 -2.76 -13.74
N LYS A 6 -1.16 -2.10 -14.07
CA LYS A 6 -1.43 -1.64 -15.43
C LYS A 6 -1.14 -0.15 -15.63
N VAL A 7 -1.40 0.68 -14.61
CA VAL A 7 -1.28 2.13 -14.74
C VAL A 7 0.13 2.59 -14.39
N LEU A 8 0.68 2.14 -13.27
CA LEU A 8 2.03 2.48 -12.84
C LEU A 8 3.10 1.51 -13.35
N ASP A 9 2.69 0.33 -13.83
CA ASP A 9 3.60 -0.70 -14.34
C ASP A 9 4.72 -1.02 -13.33
N LEU A 10 4.36 -1.14 -12.05
CA LEU A 10 5.33 -1.43 -10.99
C LEU A 10 5.49 -2.94 -10.83
N GLU A 11 6.67 -3.36 -10.43
CA GLU A 11 6.90 -4.68 -9.88
C GLU A 11 6.40 -4.72 -8.43
N TRP A 12 5.39 -5.56 -8.17
CA TRP A 12 4.67 -5.63 -6.91
C TRP A 12 4.33 -7.07 -6.51
N ARG A 13 4.04 -7.27 -5.23
CA ARG A 13 3.51 -8.53 -4.68
C ARG A 13 2.43 -8.26 -3.66
N LEU A 14 1.63 -9.28 -3.37
CA LEU A 14 0.65 -9.28 -2.29
C LEU A 14 1.18 -10.17 -1.17
N THR A 15 1.24 -9.64 0.05
CA THR A 15 1.64 -10.39 1.24
C THR A 15 0.52 -10.38 2.26
N VAL A 16 0.53 -11.37 3.15
CA VAL A 16 -0.35 -11.32 4.32
C VAL A 16 0.33 -10.45 5.37
N GLY A 17 -0.32 -9.35 5.70
CA GLY A 17 0.14 -8.39 6.69
C GLY A 17 -0.20 -8.80 8.12
N ALA A 18 0.40 -8.11 9.09
CA ALA A 18 -0.03 -8.17 10.48
C ALA A 18 -1.16 -7.13 10.69
N PRO A 19 -2.33 -7.52 11.25
CA PRO A 19 -3.40 -6.57 11.52
C PRO A 19 -2.97 -5.53 12.56
N PHE A 20 -2.91 -4.26 12.15
CA PHE A 20 -2.39 -3.16 12.97
C PHE A 20 -3.17 -2.91 14.27
N TYR A 21 -4.42 -3.36 14.33
CA TYR A 21 -5.38 -3.11 15.41
C TYR A 21 -5.48 -4.27 16.41
N LEU A 22 -4.70 -5.33 16.24
CA LEU A 22 -4.63 -6.44 17.21
C LEU A 22 -3.35 -6.34 18.05
N SER A 23 -3.44 -6.68 19.34
CA SER A 23 -2.25 -6.88 20.15
C SER A 23 -1.44 -8.08 19.64
N GLN A 24 -0.15 -8.15 19.97
CA GLN A 24 0.70 -9.26 19.54
C GLN A 24 0.18 -10.62 20.03
N GLU A 25 -0.46 -10.70 21.20
CA GLU A 25 -1.05 -11.95 21.69
C GLU A 25 -2.28 -12.36 20.85
N VAL A 26 -3.18 -11.42 20.55
CA VAL A 26 -4.40 -11.69 19.78
C VAL A 26 -4.07 -11.96 18.31
N ALA A 27 -3.05 -11.28 17.77
CA ALA A 27 -2.54 -11.55 16.43
C ALA A 27 -1.94 -12.97 16.33
N LYS A 28 -1.27 -13.47 17.39
CA LYS A 28 -0.75 -14.84 17.47
C LYS A 28 -1.85 -15.90 17.51
N GLU A 29 -2.92 -15.67 18.28
CA GLU A 29 -4.07 -16.60 18.33
C GLU A 29 -4.88 -16.61 17.03
N ARG A 30 -4.96 -15.45 16.36
CA ARG A 30 -5.61 -15.29 15.06
C ARG A 30 -4.66 -15.46 13.88
N LEU A 31 -3.45 -16.01 14.09
CA LEU A 31 -2.44 -16.18 13.05
C LEU A 31 -3.08 -16.86 11.84
N VAL A 32 -3.19 -16.02 10.82
CA VAL A 32 -3.72 -16.18 9.48
C VAL A 32 -4.16 -17.61 9.17
N ASP A 33 -5.45 -17.88 9.30
CA ASP A 33 -6.05 -19.03 8.65
C ASP A 33 -6.09 -18.74 7.13
N ILE A 34 -4.98 -19.03 6.45
CA ILE A 34 -4.83 -18.83 5.00
C ILE A 34 -5.65 -19.86 4.19
N SER A 35 -6.39 -20.77 4.85
CA SER A 35 -7.25 -21.75 4.16
C SER A 35 -8.38 -21.08 3.38
N SER A 36 -8.76 -19.85 3.75
CA SER A 36 -9.76 -19.07 3.03
C SER A 36 -9.38 -17.60 3.01
N SER A 37 -9.49 -16.96 1.84
CA SER A 37 -9.31 -15.51 1.66
C SER A 37 -10.22 -14.68 2.58
N SER A 38 -11.37 -15.23 2.99
CA SER A 38 -12.31 -14.58 3.90
C SER A 38 -11.81 -14.45 5.36
N LYS A 39 -10.72 -15.14 5.71
CA LYS A 39 -10.15 -15.18 7.06
C LYS A 39 -8.83 -14.44 7.18
N ILE A 40 -8.36 -13.81 6.10
CA ILE A 40 -7.14 -13.01 6.09
C ILE A 40 -7.47 -11.62 6.65
N PRO A 41 -6.92 -11.24 7.82
CA PRO A 41 -7.30 -9.99 8.48
C PRO A 41 -6.62 -8.76 7.84
N ALA A 42 -5.46 -8.94 7.22
CA ALA A 42 -4.68 -7.88 6.58
C ALA A 42 -3.96 -8.40 5.33
N LEU A 43 -4.06 -7.64 4.25
CA LEU A 43 -3.33 -7.86 3.01
C LEU A 43 -2.53 -6.61 2.68
N ASP A 44 -1.23 -6.78 2.49
CA ASP A 44 -0.33 -5.69 2.17
C ASP A 44 0.11 -5.78 0.71
N ILE A 45 0.10 -4.64 0.04
CA ILE A 45 0.65 -4.48 -1.31
C ILE A 45 2.08 -3.99 -1.15
N GLU A 46 3.05 -4.76 -1.59
CA GLU A 46 4.46 -4.41 -1.51
C GLU A 46 5.05 -4.18 -2.90
N CYS A 47 5.93 -3.19 -3.04
CA CYS A 47 6.64 -2.89 -4.27
C CYS A 47 8.14 -3.09 -4.10
N TYR A 48 8.77 -3.63 -5.13
CA TYR A 48 10.22 -3.80 -5.17
C TYR A 48 10.92 -2.45 -5.29
N LEU A 49 12.07 -2.29 -4.63
CA LEU A 49 12.89 -1.08 -4.70
C LEU A 49 14.29 -1.46 -5.21
N PRO A 50 14.58 -1.28 -6.51
CA PRO A 50 15.83 -1.76 -7.12
C PRO A 50 17.12 -1.28 -6.44
N TYR A 51 17.09 -0.09 -5.84
CA TYR A 51 18.25 0.47 -5.14
C TYR A 51 18.57 -0.22 -3.80
N ARG A 52 17.71 -1.14 -3.31
CA ARG A 52 17.91 -1.84 -2.03
C ARG A 52 18.62 -3.19 -2.14
N GLY A 53 18.92 -3.67 -3.35
CA GLY A 53 19.56 -4.97 -3.58
C GLY A 53 18.68 -5.91 -4.41
N SER A 54 19.01 -7.21 -4.40
CA SER A 54 18.29 -8.24 -5.16
C SER A 54 16.85 -8.44 -4.66
N ARG A 55 16.00 -9.10 -5.46
CA ARG A 55 14.57 -9.33 -5.11
C ARG A 55 14.41 -10.28 -3.94
N GLU A 56 15.39 -11.17 -3.78
CA GLU A 56 15.42 -12.26 -2.81
C GLU A 56 15.96 -11.79 -1.46
N GLU A 57 16.92 -10.86 -1.46
CA GLU A 57 17.62 -10.43 -0.24
C GLU A 57 17.10 -9.10 0.32
N SER A 58 16.43 -8.28 -0.51
CA SER A 58 15.95 -6.97 -0.09
C SER A 58 14.50 -6.97 0.41
N GLU A 59 14.23 -6.11 1.39
CA GLU A 59 12.87 -5.84 1.85
C GLU A 59 12.11 -4.98 0.83
N TRP A 60 10.93 -5.46 0.45
CA TRP A 60 10.00 -4.74 -0.42
C TRP A 60 9.24 -3.69 0.40
N LEU A 61 8.82 -2.62 -0.25
CA LEU A 61 8.13 -1.51 0.39
C LEU A 61 6.62 -1.74 0.37
N GLU A 62 5.99 -2.00 1.52
CA GLU A 62 4.53 -1.94 1.66
C GLU A 62 4.05 -0.54 1.26
N ILE A 63 3.13 -0.41 0.30
CA ILE A 63 2.61 0.87 -0.20
C ILE A 63 1.14 1.07 0.15
N SER A 64 0.40 -0.02 0.41
CA SER A 64 -0.97 0.03 0.90
C SER A 64 -1.28 -1.22 1.73
N ALA A 65 -2.17 -1.04 2.71
CA ALA A 65 -2.66 -2.12 3.56
C ALA A 65 -4.20 -2.17 3.50
N CYS A 66 -4.75 -3.34 3.21
CA CYS A 66 -6.18 -3.64 3.20
C CYS A 66 -6.51 -4.49 4.43
N ASN A 67 -7.33 -3.96 5.34
CA ASN A 67 -7.63 -4.60 6.62
C ASN A 67 -9.12 -4.93 6.74
N VAL A 68 -9.43 -6.15 7.20
CA VAL A 68 -10.78 -6.59 7.57
C VAL A 68 -10.84 -6.76 9.07
N HIS A 69 -11.39 -5.76 9.75
CA HIS A 69 -11.44 -5.70 11.21
C HIS A 69 -12.44 -6.67 11.84
N MET A 70 -13.26 -7.34 11.01
CA MET A 70 -14.39 -8.16 11.45
C MET A 70 -15.25 -7.33 12.43
N LYS A 71 -15.54 -7.87 13.61
CA LYS A 71 -16.34 -7.22 14.65
C LYS A 71 -15.56 -6.31 15.59
N HIS A 72 -14.23 -6.20 15.46
CA HIS A 72 -13.41 -5.51 16.46
C HIS A 72 -13.93 -4.10 16.78
N TYR A 73 -14.10 -3.25 15.75
CA TYR A 73 -14.60 -1.89 15.95
C TYR A 73 -16.12 -1.85 16.20
N VAL A 74 -16.89 -2.79 15.66
CA VAL A 74 -18.33 -2.88 15.90
C VAL A 74 -18.62 -3.14 17.38
N ASP A 75 -17.91 -4.09 17.97
CA ASP A 75 -18.06 -4.50 19.37
C ASP A 75 -17.49 -3.46 20.34
N SER A 76 -16.36 -2.85 19.99
CA SER A 76 -15.71 -1.79 20.77
C SER A 76 -16.56 -0.51 20.84
N PHE A 77 -17.16 -0.10 19.71
CA PHE A 77 -17.96 1.13 19.61
C PHE A 77 -19.47 0.89 19.77
N LYS A 78 -19.89 -0.35 20.08
CA LYS A 78 -21.30 -0.74 20.28
C LYS A 78 -22.21 -0.37 19.10
N ILE A 79 -21.69 -0.52 17.88
CA ILE A 79 -22.42 -0.26 16.65
C ILE A 79 -23.42 -1.39 16.43
N LYS A 80 -24.69 -1.06 16.16
CA LYS A 80 -25.77 -2.03 15.99
C LYS A 80 -26.54 -1.79 14.69
N GLU A 81 -26.98 -2.88 14.08
CA GLU A 81 -27.91 -2.86 12.96
C GLU A 81 -29.33 -3.14 13.46
N ALA A 82 -30.33 -2.44 12.90
CA ALA A 82 -31.69 -2.42 13.42
C ALA A 82 -32.40 -3.79 13.43
N ARG A 83 -31.99 -4.74 12.58
CA ARG A 83 -32.52 -6.10 12.49
C ARG A 83 -31.61 -7.14 13.16
N GLY A 84 -30.58 -6.69 13.87
CA GLY A 84 -29.64 -7.57 14.57
C GLY A 84 -28.71 -8.35 13.63
N ARG A 85 -28.54 -7.90 12.38
CA ARG A 85 -27.57 -8.54 11.47
C ARG A 85 -26.14 -8.26 11.93
N GLU A 86 -25.26 -9.20 11.65
CA GLU A 86 -23.84 -9.04 11.92
C GLU A 86 -23.24 -7.92 11.06
N LEU A 87 -22.47 -7.03 11.70
CA LEU A 87 -21.74 -5.96 11.05
C LEU A 87 -20.25 -6.21 11.19
N TRP A 88 -19.53 -6.05 10.09
CA TRP A 88 -18.08 -6.03 10.04
C TRP A 88 -17.59 -4.69 9.51
N THR A 89 -16.37 -4.32 9.87
CA THR A 89 -15.69 -3.14 9.34
C THR A 89 -14.38 -3.53 8.66
N GLY A 90 -13.89 -2.66 7.80
CA GLY A 90 -12.59 -2.77 7.17
C GLY A 90 -12.12 -1.40 6.69
N CYS A 91 -10.83 -1.28 6.39
CA CYS A 91 -10.26 -0.07 5.81
C CYS A 91 -9.19 -0.41 4.79
N VAL A 92 -8.86 0.58 3.97
CA VAL A 92 -7.69 0.55 3.10
C VAL A 92 -6.91 1.83 3.32
N GLY A 93 -5.63 1.70 3.61
CA GLY A 93 -4.69 2.82 3.70
C GLY A 93 -3.79 2.86 2.48
N HIS A 94 -3.65 4.04 1.86
CA HIS A 94 -2.71 4.26 0.76
C HIS A 94 -1.64 5.27 1.19
N GLY A 95 -0.40 4.80 1.35
CA GLY A 95 0.71 5.68 1.74
C GLY A 95 1.28 6.44 0.54
N LEU A 96 0.67 7.55 0.13
CA LEU A 96 1.05 8.28 -1.10
C LEU A 96 2.55 8.57 -1.23
N THR A 97 3.23 8.89 -0.13
CA THR A 97 4.70 9.04 -0.12
C THR A 97 5.41 7.77 -0.59
N ARG A 98 4.94 6.60 -0.14
CA ARG A 98 5.50 5.29 -0.46
C ARG A 98 5.17 4.87 -1.89
N TRP A 99 3.98 5.22 -2.38
CA TRP A 99 3.64 5.10 -3.80
C TRP A 99 4.58 5.91 -4.69
N ALA A 100 4.83 7.18 -4.33
CA ALA A 100 5.78 8.03 -5.04
C ALA A 100 7.21 7.45 -4.97
N THR A 101 7.65 6.94 -3.81
CA THR A 101 8.93 6.25 -3.66
C THR A 101 9.05 5.04 -4.58
N ALA A 102 8.04 4.17 -4.63
CA ALA A 102 8.05 2.98 -5.48
C ALA A 102 8.11 3.35 -6.97
N LEU A 103 7.31 4.34 -7.40
CA LEU A 103 7.33 4.84 -8.77
C LEU A 103 8.71 5.38 -9.16
N LEU A 104 9.26 6.29 -8.35
CA LEU A 104 10.57 6.90 -8.61
C LEU A 104 11.70 5.87 -8.58
N ALA A 105 11.63 4.89 -7.68
CA ALA A 105 12.65 3.84 -7.57
C ALA A 105 12.70 2.93 -8.79
N GLN A 106 11.56 2.67 -9.44
CA GLN A 106 11.47 1.75 -10.58
C GLN A 106 11.49 2.44 -11.94
N LYS A 107 10.94 3.66 -12.06
CA LYS A 107 10.83 4.41 -13.32
C LYS A 107 11.84 5.56 -13.43
N GLY A 108 12.55 5.87 -12.35
CA GLY A 108 13.54 6.95 -12.31
C GLY A 108 12.91 8.35 -12.28
N PHE A 109 13.77 9.37 -12.40
CA PHE A 109 13.38 10.78 -12.33
C PHE A 109 13.15 11.43 -13.70
N ASP A 110 13.45 10.73 -14.78
CA ASP A 110 13.16 11.19 -16.13
C ASP A 110 11.69 10.93 -16.45
N PHE A 111 10.92 12.01 -16.49
CA PHE A 111 9.47 11.97 -16.69
C PHE A 111 9.06 11.34 -18.02
N ASP A 112 9.90 11.43 -19.05
CA ASP A 112 9.59 10.86 -20.36
C ASP A 112 9.60 9.32 -20.35
N ASN A 113 10.27 8.72 -19.37
CA ASN A 113 10.32 7.27 -19.17
C ASN A 113 9.15 6.72 -18.33
N TRP A 114 8.31 7.60 -17.77
CA TRP A 114 7.19 7.16 -16.92
C TRP A 114 6.06 6.53 -17.75
N PRO A 115 5.18 5.69 -17.17
CA PRO A 115 4.04 5.14 -17.89
C PRO A 115 3.19 6.20 -18.59
N LYS A 116 2.78 5.93 -19.84
CA LYS A 116 2.07 6.90 -20.69
C LYS A 116 0.86 7.51 -19.98
N GLU A 117 0.07 6.68 -19.31
CA GLU A 117 -1.14 7.14 -18.61
C GLU A 117 -0.81 8.17 -17.51
N ILE A 118 0.29 8.00 -16.78
CA ILE A 118 0.72 8.96 -15.76
C ILE A 118 1.19 10.25 -16.40
N ARG A 119 1.97 10.17 -17.49
CA ARG A 119 2.40 11.34 -18.23
C ARG A 119 1.21 12.13 -18.78
N ASP A 120 0.21 11.46 -19.35
CA ASP A 120 -1.01 12.09 -19.88
C ASP A 120 -1.81 12.80 -18.77
N ARG A 121 -1.92 12.17 -17.58
CA ARG A 121 -2.66 12.74 -16.43
C ARG A 121 -1.97 13.95 -15.82
N ILE A 122 -0.63 13.94 -15.77
CA ILE A 122 0.17 15.04 -15.19
C ILE A 122 0.40 16.16 -16.21
N GLY A 123 0.55 15.81 -17.49
CA GLY A 123 0.90 16.75 -18.56
C GLY A 123 2.37 17.17 -18.49
N SER A 124 2.66 18.20 -17.69
CA SER A 124 4.00 18.75 -17.54
C SER A 124 4.39 18.90 -16.07
N LEU A 125 5.60 18.47 -15.72
CA LEU A 125 6.13 18.71 -14.38
C LEU A 125 6.45 20.20 -14.16
N PRO A 126 6.24 20.74 -12.96
CA PRO A 126 6.66 22.09 -12.62
C PRO A 126 8.19 22.19 -12.68
N PRO A 127 8.74 23.36 -13.04
CA PRO A 127 10.18 23.57 -12.99
C PRO A 127 10.66 23.53 -11.53
N VAL A 128 11.90 23.08 -11.33
CA VAL A 128 12.54 23.16 -10.01
C VAL A 128 12.69 24.63 -9.63
N THR A 129 12.18 25.01 -8.46
CA THR A 129 12.40 26.35 -7.90
C THR A 129 13.89 26.57 -7.69
N LYS A 130 14.47 27.59 -8.32
CA LYS A 130 15.89 27.93 -8.16
C LYS A 130 16.04 29.20 -7.32
N THR A 131 16.99 29.19 -6.41
CA THR A 131 17.49 30.33 -5.64
C THR A 131 18.96 30.59 -6.02
N LEU A 132 19.57 31.63 -5.45
CA LEU A 132 20.97 31.96 -5.71
C LEU A 132 21.94 30.82 -5.32
N THR A 133 21.58 30.01 -4.32
CA THR A 133 22.45 28.98 -3.73
C THR A 133 21.93 27.55 -3.87
N TRP A 134 20.73 27.35 -4.45
CA TRP A 134 20.09 26.03 -4.56
C TRP A 134 19.12 25.96 -5.77
N PRO A 135 18.95 24.80 -6.45
CA PRO A 135 19.82 23.63 -6.39
C PRO A 135 21.22 23.99 -6.88
N ARG A 136 22.24 23.37 -6.28
CA ARG A 136 23.62 23.52 -6.79
C ARG A 136 23.68 22.77 -8.12
N GLY A 137 23.92 23.51 -9.20
CA GLY A 137 24.20 22.94 -10.52
C GLY A 137 25.57 22.26 -10.54
#